data_AF-A0A397JUV3-F1
#
_entry.id   AF-A0A397JUV3-F1
#
_cell.length_a   1.000
_cell.length_b   1.000
_cell.length_c   1.000
_cell.angle_alpha   90.00
_cell.angle_beta   90.00
_cell.angle_gamma   90.00
#
_symmetry.space_group_name_H-M   'P 1'
#
loop_
_entity.id
_entity.type
_entity.pdbx_description
1 polymer ?
#
loop_
_entity_poly.entity_id
_entity_poly.type
_entity_poly.pdbx_seq_one_letter_code
_entity_poly.pdbx_strand_id
1 'polypeptide(L)'
;MHLSFQPIPDSRLSNFDENFHTNLLSIAKRIFFYCCNKTCKKYNRDLQKNCRFDFPKELVNSLGMIFPEQGIIAVQCINAFINNHNQYITAACRGNNNIKFISTRKLALAYIHYITDYITKSDISTHSSFLMCAATLETFLT
;
A
#
# COMPACT_ATOMS: atom_id res chain seq x y z
N MET A 1 3.93 15.83 20.95
CA MET A 1 5.17 15.20 20.43
C MET A 1 4.85 14.49 19.11
N HIS A 2 5.62 14.73 18.05
CA HIS A 2 5.48 13.99 16.77
C HIS A 2 5.95 12.54 16.97
N LEU A 3 5.30 11.57 16.32
CA LEU A 3 5.57 10.14 16.55
C LEU A 3 7.01 9.73 16.21
N SER A 4 7.64 10.42 15.27
CA SER A 4 9.05 10.23 14.92
C SER A 4 10.03 10.57 16.05
N PHE A 5 9.57 11.25 17.11
CA PHE A 5 10.38 11.57 18.29
C PHE A 5 10.12 10.63 19.47
N GLN A 6 9.24 9.63 19.33
CA GLN A 6 9.12 8.60 20.35
C GLN A 6 10.39 7.74 20.35
N PRO A 7 11.00 7.47 21.52
CA PRO A 7 12.18 6.64 21.61
C PRO A 7 11.87 5.22 21.12
N ILE A 8 12.85 4.62 20.44
CA ILE A 8 12.80 3.20 20.08
C ILE A 8 13.00 2.39 21.37
N PRO A 9 12.13 1.42 21.67
CA PRO A 9 12.31 0.54 22.83
C PRO A 9 13.67 -0.16 22.80
N ASP A 10 14.33 -0.22 23.96
CA ASP A 10 15.64 -0.87 24.09
C ASP A 10 15.49 -2.39 24.12
N SER A 11 16.10 -3.08 23.16
CA SER A 11 16.04 -4.54 23.01
C SER A 11 16.75 -5.32 24.11
N ARG A 12 17.52 -4.65 24.96
CA ARG A 12 18.25 -5.27 26.08
C ARG A 12 17.41 -5.41 27.34
N LEU A 13 16.25 -4.75 27.40
CA LEU A 13 15.37 -4.80 28.57
C LEU A 13 14.52 -6.07 28.54
N SER A 14 14.26 -6.64 29.71
CA SER A 14 13.42 -7.85 29.85
C SER A 14 11.97 -7.65 29.40
N ASN A 15 11.49 -6.41 29.40
CA ASN A 15 10.15 -6.02 28.95
C ASN A 15 10.14 -5.42 27.52
N PHE A 16 11.15 -5.74 26.71
CA PHE A 16 11.25 -5.22 25.35
C PHE A 16 9.99 -5.51 24.52
N ASP A 17 9.48 -6.74 24.55
CA ASP A 17 8.34 -7.13 23.71
C ASP A 17 7.07 -6.34 24.02
N GLU A 18 6.78 -6.13 25.31
CA GLU A 18 5.64 -5.33 25.76
C GLU A 18 5.80 -3.86 25.37
N ASN A 19 7.01 -3.32 25.57
CA ASN A 19 7.33 -1.94 25.19
C ASN A 19 7.26 -1.74 23.67
N PHE A 20 7.78 -2.69 22.90
CA PHE A 20 7.73 -2.71 21.44
C PHE A 20 6.29 -2.73 20.94
N HIS A 21 5.47 -3.64 21.47
CA HIS A 21 4.07 -3.75 21.10
C HIS A 21 3.28 -2.47 21.43
N THR A 22 3.44 -1.94 22.65
CA THR A 22 2.77 -0.71 23.10
C THR A 22 3.18 0.49 22.25
N ASN A 23 4.48 0.62 21.97
CA ASN A 23 5.03 1.67 21.13
C ASN A 23 4.46 1.58 19.71
N LEU A 24 4.47 0.40 19.10
CA LEU A 24 3.93 0.15 17.78
C LEU A 24 2.44 0.50 17.68
N LEU A 25 1.62 0.06 18.65
CA LEU A 25 0.20 0.38 18.70
C LEU A 25 -0.04 1.88 18.75
N SER A 26 0.77 2.62 19.52
CA SER A 26 0.66 4.08 19.62
C SER A 26 0.92 4.78 18.27
N ILE A 27 1.86 4.25 17.48
CA ILE A 27 2.17 4.73 16.14
C ILE A 27 1.04 4.36 15.17
N ALA A 28 0.65 3.09 15.15
CA ALA A 28 -0.35 2.55 14.25
C ALA A 28 -1.69 3.29 14.36
N LYS A 29 -2.16 3.55 15.60
CA LYS A 29 -3.41 4.28 15.88
C LYS A 29 -3.45 5.67 15.25
N ARG A 30 -2.30 6.32 15.13
CA ARG A 30 -2.23 7.71 14.68
C ARG A 30 -1.83 7.84 13.21
N ILE A 31 -1.14 6.86 12.64
CA ILE A 31 -0.64 6.91 11.26
C ILE A 31 -1.50 6.13 10.28
N PHE A 32 -1.97 4.93 10.65
CA PHE A 32 -2.62 4.03 9.68
C PHE A 32 -4.12 4.22 9.55
N PHE A 33 -4.74 4.88 10.53
CA PHE A 33 -6.15 5.21 10.43
C PHE A 33 -6.38 6.25 9.36
N TYR A 34 -7.11 5.83 8.34
CA TYR A 34 -7.47 6.68 7.24
C TYR A 34 -8.70 7.52 7.57
N CYS A 35 -8.57 8.82 7.39
CA CYS A 35 -9.69 9.74 7.39
C CYS A 35 -9.77 10.43 6.02
N CYS A 36 -10.92 10.29 5.37
CA CYS A 36 -11.17 10.93 4.09
C CYS A 36 -11.10 12.45 4.22
N ASN A 37 -10.41 13.11 3.30
CA ASN A 37 -10.21 14.55 3.29
C ASN A 37 -10.43 15.14 1.88
N LYS A 38 -10.22 16.45 1.72
CA LYS A 38 -10.45 17.14 0.43
C LYS A 38 -9.63 16.57 -0.73
N THR A 39 -8.41 16.08 -0.47
CA THR A 39 -7.53 15.50 -1.50
C THR A 39 -8.03 14.14 -2.02
N CYS A 40 -8.91 13.49 -1.28
CA CYS A 40 -9.47 12.19 -1.63
C CYS A 40 -10.51 12.30 -2.74
N LYS A 41 -11.01 13.51 -2.98
CA LYS A 41 -11.85 13.88 -4.13
C LYS A 41 -11.04 14.56 -5.24
N LYS A 42 -9.72 14.72 -5.06
CA LYS A 42 -8.85 15.29 -6.08
C LYS A 42 -8.93 14.38 -7.31
N TYR A 43 -9.29 14.95 -8.45
CA TYR A 43 -9.52 14.25 -9.73
C TYR A 43 -10.83 13.45 -9.85
N ASN A 44 -11.76 13.55 -8.89
CA ASN A 44 -13.14 13.12 -9.10
C ASN A 44 -13.85 14.15 -9.98
N ARG A 45 -13.71 14.00 -11.30
CA ARG A 45 -14.37 14.79 -12.34
C ARG A 45 -15.84 14.36 -12.49
N ASP A 46 -16.65 14.57 -11.45
CA ASP A 46 -18.09 14.28 -11.41
C ASP A 46 -18.51 12.81 -11.60
N LEU A 47 -17.55 11.89 -11.67
CA LEU A 47 -17.80 10.46 -11.51
C LEU A 47 -18.27 10.22 -10.07
N GLN A 48 -19.34 9.44 -9.88
CA GLN A 48 -19.81 8.93 -8.57
C GLN A 48 -18.79 7.97 -7.94
N LYS A 49 -17.53 8.36 -7.86
CA LYS A 49 -16.46 7.52 -7.35
C LYS A 49 -16.21 7.83 -5.88
N ASN A 50 -16.14 6.73 -5.14
CA ASN A 50 -15.66 6.63 -3.78
C ASN A 50 -14.26 7.27 -3.63
N CYS A 51 -13.79 7.37 -2.39
CA CYS A 51 -12.46 7.85 -2.03
C CYS A 51 -11.37 7.45 -3.06
N ARG A 52 -10.54 8.40 -3.55
CA ARG A 52 -9.41 8.14 -4.46
C ARG A 52 -8.44 7.05 -3.99
N PHE A 53 -8.35 6.82 -2.69
CA PHE A 53 -7.51 5.80 -2.07
C PHE A 53 -8.24 4.47 -1.84
N ASP A 54 -9.42 4.29 -2.46
CA ASP A 54 -10.25 3.09 -2.39
C ASP A 54 -10.65 2.69 -0.96
N PHE A 55 -11.02 3.68 -0.15
CA PHE A 55 -11.64 3.46 1.15
C PHE A 55 -13.17 3.54 1.07
N PRO A 56 -13.92 2.73 1.82
CA PRO A 56 -13.44 1.67 2.72
C PRO A 56 -12.81 0.49 1.95
N LYS A 57 -11.73 -0.07 2.49
CA LYS A 57 -11.12 -1.28 1.90
C LYS A 57 -12.01 -2.49 2.10
N GLU A 58 -11.86 -3.47 1.22
CA GLU A 58 -12.50 -4.76 1.38
C GLU A 58 -12.02 -5.45 2.66
N LEU A 59 -12.98 -5.96 3.44
CA LEU A 59 -12.70 -6.76 4.62
C LEU A 59 -12.42 -8.20 4.21
N VAL A 60 -11.37 -8.78 4.76
CA VAL A 60 -11.00 -10.18 4.54
C VAL A 60 -11.07 -10.84 5.90
N ASN A 61 -12.17 -11.56 6.16
CA ASN A 61 -12.47 -12.09 7.50
C ASN A 61 -11.66 -13.35 7.82
N SER A 62 -11.32 -14.16 6.82
CA SER A 62 -10.52 -15.38 6.99
C SER A 62 -9.02 -15.06 7.08
N LEU A 63 -8.30 -15.87 7.86
CA LEU A 63 -6.84 -15.80 7.98
C LEU A 63 -6.19 -16.17 6.64
N GLY A 64 -5.89 -15.17 5.82
CA GLY A 64 -5.14 -15.35 4.58
C GLY A 64 -5.90 -16.13 3.51
N MET A 65 -6.47 -15.45 2.51
CA MET A 65 -7.03 -16.13 1.33
C MET A 65 -6.00 -16.22 0.22
N ILE A 66 -5.81 -17.41 -0.33
CA ILE A 66 -5.05 -17.61 -1.55
C ILE A 66 -6.05 -17.70 -2.70
N PHE A 67 -5.81 -16.90 -3.73
CA PHE A 67 -6.54 -16.86 -4.98
C PHE A 67 -5.63 -17.42 -6.07
N PRO A 68 -5.60 -18.76 -6.27
CA PRO A 68 -4.55 -19.42 -7.05
C PRO A 68 -4.57 -19.02 -8.53
N GLU A 69 -5.77 -18.86 -9.09
CA GLU A 69 -5.97 -18.49 -10.50
C GLU A 69 -5.44 -17.09 -10.80
N GLN A 70 -5.58 -16.17 -9.84
CA GLN A 70 -5.08 -14.81 -9.92
C GLN A 70 -3.63 -14.71 -9.40
N GLY A 71 -3.13 -15.79 -8.80
CA GLY A 71 -1.87 -15.85 -8.07
C GLY A 71 -1.81 -14.93 -6.86
N ILE A 72 -2.93 -14.47 -6.27
CA ILE A 72 -2.95 -13.43 -5.22
C ILE A 72 -3.04 -14.06 -3.83
N ILE A 73 -2.33 -13.49 -2.85
CA ILE A 73 -2.52 -13.79 -1.43
C ILE A 73 -3.12 -12.55 -0.77
N ALA A 74 -4.36 -12.66 -0.30
CA ALA A 74 -5.05 -11.61 0.45
C ALA A 74 -4.87 -11.84 1.96
N VAL A 75 -4.20 -10.90 2.62
CA VAL A 75 -4.03 -10.90 4.08
C VAL A 75 -5.35 -10.51 4.74
N GLN A 76 -5.61 -11.08 5.93
CA GLN A 76 -6.77 -10.73 6.73
C GLN A 76 -6.86 -9.22 6.97
N CYS A 77 -8.04 -8.65 6.77
CA CYS A 77 -8.33 -7.24 6.96
C CYS A 77 -9.61 -7.13 7.80
N ILE A 78 -9.43 -6.85 9.10
CA ILE A 78 -10.52 -6.73 10.06
C ILE A 78 -11.03 -5.29 10.22
N ASN A 79 -10.34 -4.31 9.64
CA ASN A 79 -10.73 -2.91 9.68
C ASN A 79 -10.47 -2.24 8.32
N ALA A 80 -11.57 -1.85 7.67
CA ALA A 80 -11.56 -1.29 6.32
C ALA A 80 -10.87 0.08 6.21
N PHE A 81 -10.62 0.75 7.34
CA PHE A 81 -10.03 2.10 7.40
C PHE A 81 -8.57 2.10 7.83
N ILE A 82 -7.96 0.92 7.99
CA ILE A 82 -6.54 0.80 8.34
C ILE A 82 -5.73 0.40 7.11
N ASN A 83 -4.53 0.97 6.99
CA ASN A 83 -3.58 0.53 5.97
C ASN A 83 -2.98 -0.85 6.27
N ASN A 84 -2.70 -1.58 5.19
CA ASN A 84 -1.90 -2.81 5.29
C ASN A 84 -0.51 -2.38 5.72
N HIS A 85 -0.07 -2.81 6.89
CA HIS A 85 1.21 -2.39 7.44
C HIS A 85 2.00 -3.59 7.94
N ASN A 86 3.30 -3.41 8.04
CA ASN A 86 4.21 -4.37 8.66
C ASN A 86 4.77 -3.74 9.93
N GLN A 87 4.69 -4.47 11.04
CA GLN A 87 5.11 -3.97 12.35
C GLN A 87 6.57 -3.52 12.38
N TYR A 88 7.47 -4.25 11.73
CA TYR A 88 8.90 -3.93 11.74
C TYR A 88 9.22 -2.73 10.85
N ILE A 89 8.62 -2.64 9.66
CA ILE A 89 8.76 -1.46 8.79
C ILE A 89 8.17 -0.22 9.49
N THR A 90 7.04 -0.38 10.18
CA THR A 90 6.44 0.69 10.98
C THR A 90 7.37 1.16 12.10
N ALA A 91 7.97 0.23 12.84
CA ALA A 91 8.89 0.54 13.92
C ALA A 91 10.17 1.22 13.42
N ALA A 92 10.69 0.80 12.26
CA ALA A 92 11.88 1.36 11.65
C ALA A 92 11.62 2.75 11.04
N CYS A 93 10.59 2.87 10.19
CA CYS A 93 10.32 4.10 9.44
C CYS A 93 9.50 5.13 10.24
N ARG A 94 8.82 4.72 11.32
CA ARG A 94 7.96 5.59 12.15
C ARG A 94 6.94 6.38 11.34
N GLY A 95 6.48 5.80 10.23
CA GLY A 95 5.74 6.48 9.17
C GLY A 95 4.68 5.59 8.53
N ASN A 96 3.82 6.20 7.71
CA ASN A 96 2.76 5.49 7.01
C ASN A 96 3.37 4.51 6.01
N ASN A 97 2.93 3.27 6.02
CA ASN A 97 3.28 2.27 5.05
C ASN A 97 1.99 1.58 4.61
N ASN A 98 1.89 1.34 3.30
CA ASN A 98 0.79 0.64 2.68
C ASN A 98 1.39 -0.50 1.85
N ILE A 99 1.54 -1.65 2.50
CA ILE A 99 2.26 -2.79 1.92
C ILE A 99 1.26 -3.67 1.18
N LYS A 100 1.60 -3.99 -0.06
CA LYS A 100 0.85 -4.94 -0.88
C LYS A 100 1.80 -6.01 -1.39
N PHE A 101 1.38 -7.27 -1.28
CA PHE A 101 2.11 -8.39 -1.86
C PHE A 101 1.94 -8.37 -3.38
N ILE A 102 3.05 -8.53 -4.11
CA ILE A 102 3.06 -8.60 -5.57
C ILE A 102 3.50 -10.01 -5.94
N SER A 103 2.55 -10.78 -6.45
CA SER A 103 2.70 -12.22 -6.61
C SER A 103 2.72 -12.69 -8.05
N THR A 104 2.41 -11.81 -9.01
CA THR A 104 2.37 -12.15 -10.44
C THR A 104 3.33 -11.28 -11.24
N ARG A 105 3.89 -11.86 -12.31
CA ARG A 105 4.77 -11.14 -13.25
C ARG A 105 4.10 -9.90 -13.84
N LYS A 106 2.81 -9.99 -14.17
CA LYS A 106 2.04 -8.88 -14.74
C LYS A 106 1.93 -7.71 -13.75
N LEU A 107 1.59 -8.00 -12.48
CA LEU A 107 1.54 -6.97 -11.44
C LEU A 107 2.92 -6.37 -11.16
N ALA A 108 3.97 -7.19 -11.13
CA ALA A 108 5.34 -6.72 -10.93
C ALA A 108 5.77 -5.74 -12.03
N LEU A 109 5.56 -6.08 -13.31
CA LEU A 109 5.87 -5.19 -14.43
C LEU A 109 5.07 -3.89 -14.37
N ALA A 110 3.77 -3.96 -14.06
CA ALA A 110 2.93 -2.77 -13.89
C ALA A 110 3.45 -1.85 -12.77
N TYR A 111 3.88 -2.42 -11.63
CA TYR A 111 4.47 -1.65 -10.53
C TYR A 111 5.82 -1.05 -10.89
N ILE A 112 6.71 -1.79 -11.57
CA ILE A 112 8.01 -1.27 -12.02
C ILE A 112 7.79 -0.09 -12.95
N HIS A 113 6.87 -0.21 -13.91
CA HIS A 113 6.54 0.88 -14.82
C HIS A 113 6.01 2.10 -14.04
N TYR A 114 5.06 1.90 -13.12
CA TYR A 114 4.51 2.97 -12.29
C TYR A 114 5.59 3.68 -11.45
N ILE A 115 6.46 2.92 -10.79
CA ILE A 115 7.54 3.48 -9.96
C ILE A 115 8.52 4.24 -10.83
N THR A 116 8.90 3.67 -11.98
CA THR A 116 9.83 4.29 -12.91
C THR A 116 9.27 5.62 -13.40
N ASP A 117 8.05 5.62 -13.96
CA ASP A 117 7.37 6.82 -14.45
C ASP A 117 7.23 7.90 -13.35
N TYR A 118 6.93 7.48 -12.12
CA TYR A 118 6.84 8.40 -10.99
C TYR A 118 8.19 9.01 -10.57
N ILE A 119 9.26 8.21 -10.55
CA ILE A 119 10.61 8.64 -10.15
C ILE A 119 11.22 9.52 -11.24
N THR A 120 11.14 9.09 -12.50
CA THR A 120 11.66 9.84 -13.64
C THR A 120 10.82 11.09 -13.91
N LYS A 121 9.56 11.12 -13.44
CA LYS A 121 8.55 12.11 -13.84
C LYS A 121 8.53 12.27 -15.35
N SER A 122 8.64 11.15 -16.06
CA SER A 122 8.80 11.19 -17.50
C SER A 122 7.54 11.78 -18.13
N ASP A 123 7.71 12.77 -19.01
CA ASP A 123 6.63 13.35 -19.81
C ASP A 123 6.20 12.38 -20.93
N ILE A 124 5.94 11.11 -20.58
CA ILE A 124 5.46 10.13 -21.54
C ILE A 124 4.01 10.50 -21.86
N SER A 125 3.82 11.00 -23.07
CA SER A 125 2.48 11.29 -23.60
C SER A 125 1.66 9.99 -23.68
N THR A 126 0.34 10.10 -23.47
CA THR A 126 -0.60 8.96 -23.54
C THR A 126 -0.51 8.18 -24.85
N HIS A 127 -0.14 8.86 -25.93
CA HIS A 127 0.13 8.26 -27.25
C HIS A 127 1.29 7.26 -27.21
N SER A 128 2.38 7.61 -26.52
CA SER A 128 3.56 6.75 -26.38
C SER A 128 3.25 5.50 -25.57
N SER A 129 2.44 5.62 -24.50
CA SER A 129 1.99 4.47 -23.71
C SER A 129 1.11 3.51 -24.51
N PHE A 130 0.22 4.03 -25.38
CA PHE A 130 -0.62 3.20 -26.24
C PHE A 130 0.20 2.38 -27.23
N LEU A 131 1.17 3.00 -27.90
CA LEU A 131 2.08 2.33 -28.82
C LEU A 131 2.88 1.22 -28.13
N MET A 132 3.38 1.47 -26.92
CA MET A 132 4.09 0.46 -26.15
C MET A 132 3.19 -0.75 -25.84
N CYS A 133 1.94 -0.52 -25.42
CA CYS A 133 0.96 -1.59 -25.17
C CYS A 133 0.62 -2.39 -26.44
N ALA A 134 0.40 -1.71 -27.57
CA ALA A 134 0.10 -2.35 -28.85
C ALA A 134 1.28 -3.22 -29.32
N ALA A 135 2.50 -2.70 -29.25
CA ALA A 135 3.72 -3.42 -29.61
C ALA A 135 3.97 -4.64 -28.70
N THR A 136 3.64 -4.53 -27.40
CA THR A 136 3.72 -5.69 -26.49
C THR A 136 2.66 -6.74 -26.80
N LEU A 137 1.43 -6.35 -27.15
CA LEU A 137 0.39 -7.30 -27.53
C LEU A 137 0.75 -8.10 -28.78
N GLU A 138 1.32 -7.48 -29.81
CA GLU A 138 1.75 -8.20 -31.02
C GLU A 138 2.90 -9.18 -30.75
N THR A 139 3.84 -8.82 -29.87
CA THR A 139 4.96 -9.70 -29.49
C THR A 139 4.56 -10.88 -28.60
N PHE A 140 3.35 -10.88 -28.02
CA PHE A 140 2.81 -12.02 -27.28
C PHE A 140 1.78 -12.84 -28.09
N LEU A 141 1.46 -12.41 -29.32
CA LEU A 141 0.55 -13.10 -30.25
C LEU A 141 1.27 -13.83 -31.40
N THR A 142 2.60 -13.76 -31.42
CA THR A 142 3.49 -14.55 -32.29
C THR A 142 4.23 -15.60 -31.46
#